data_AF-A0A5Q4SKI7-F1
#
_entry.id   AF-A0A5Q4SKI7-F1
#
_cell.length_a   1.000
_cell.length_b   1.000
_cell.length_c   1.000
_cell.angle_alpha   90.00
_cell.angle_beta   90.00
_cell.angle_gamma   90.00
#
_symmetry.space_group_name_H-M   'P 1'
#
loop_
_entity.id
_entity.type
_entity.pdbx_description
1 polymer ?
#
loop_
_entity_poly.entity_id
_entity_poly.type
_entity_poly.pdbx_seq_one_letter_code
_entity_poly.pdbx_strand_id
1 'polypeptide(L)'
;MESAQRVVGKNRLFSRLVTTLVFVSMALLCYSVWRENAPAHLTRAWPWKLRLLDLQSATTAAVGSLGAALARGQYARAVRPALGYHGRVVAGLAPDGRLTWACYLINAAQDVAVMDRVDYHVARHSPDAGGRPAGTLRWSNREEAMRLVAARGLVADTDFDLIHMGAGLPIPTQNLLIGWLTEAAMGEIDTVLVRVRVTDRVGDVHERTISMLKGAVRAPLRPGPPLT
;
A
#
# COMPACT_ATOMS: atom_id res chain seq x y z
N MET A 1 -6.07 -16.18 -2.87
CA MET A 1 -4.63 -15.82 -2.86
C MET A 1 -4.49 -14.53 -2.08
N GLU A 2 -3.85 -14.59 -0.91
CA GLU A 2 -3.55 -13.41 -0.12
C GLU A 2 -2.18 -12.91 -0.54
N SER A 3 -2.07 -11.63 -0.91
CA SER A 3 -0.80 -11.07 -1.37
C SER A 3 -0.13 -10.33 -0.23
N ALA A 4 1.16 -10.64 0.00
CA ALA A 4 2.02 -9.79 0.83
C ALA A 4 1.93 -8.33 0.37
N GLN A 5 2.03 -7.40 1.30
CA GLN A 5 2.05 -5.97 0.99
C GLN A 5 3.17 -5.67 -0.01
N ARG A 6 2.83 -5.04 -1.13
CA ARG A 6 3.77 -4.71 -2.20
C ARG A 6 3.85 -3.22 -2.44
N VAL A 7 5.04 -2.74 -2.80
CA VAL A 7 5.22 -1.37 -3.31
C VAL A 7 4.84 -1.38 -4.79
N VAL A 8 3.83 -0.61 -5.18
CA VAL A 8 3.31 -0.58 -6.56
C VAL A 8 3.79 0.64 -7.32
N GLY A 9 4.09 1.73 -6.61
CA GLY A 9 4.65 2.94 -7.20
C GLY A 9 5.64 3.57 -6.24
N LYS A 10 6.74 4.10 -6.78
CA LYS A 10 7.61 5.02 -6.03
C LYS A 10 7.39 6.42 -6.53
N ASN A 11 7.57 7.43 -5.69
CA ASN A 11 7.56 8.82 -6.14
C ASN A 11 8.73 9.07 -7.12
N ARG A 12 8.42 8.99 -8.43
CA ARG A 12 9.42 9.01 -9.50
C ARG A 12 10.15 10.34 -9.58
N LEU A 13 9.49 11.46 -9.28
CA LEU A 13 10.09 12.78 -9.41
C LEU A 13 11.24 12.94 -8.42
N PHE A 14 10.95 12.73 -7.13
CA PHE A 14 11.94 12.93 -6.09
C PHE A 14 13.03 11.85 -6.13
N SER A 15 12.65 10.59 -6.38
CA SER A 15 13.64 9.51 -6.52
C SER A 15 14.59 9.77 -7.69
N ARG A 16 14.08 10.19 -8.86
CA ARG A 16 14.94 10.49 -10.01
C ARG A 16 15.84 11.68 -9.73
N LEU A 17 15.31 12.77 -9.16
CA LEU A 17 16.09 13.97 -8.88
C LEU A 17 17.28 13.68 -7.98
N VAL A 18 17.07 12.97 -6.86
CA VAL A 18 18.15 12.61 -5.94
C VAL A 18 19.16 11.68 -6.61
N THR A 19 18.70 10.66 -7.33
CA THR A 19 19.58 9.74 -8.06
C THR A 19 20.40 10.47 -9.13
N THR A 20 19.78 11.34 -9.92
CA THR A 20 20.47 12.17 -10.92
C THR A 20 21.50 13.07 -10.26
N LEU A 21 21.17 13.71 -9.14
CA LEU A 21 22.11 14.56 -8.41
C LEU A 21 23.33 13.78 -7.91
N VAL A 22 23.14 12.55 -7.42
CA VAL A 22 24.24 11.66 -7.04
C VAL A 22 25.11 11.32 -8.25
N PHE A 23 24.50 10.90 -9.37
CA PHE A 23 25.25 10.57 -10.58
C PHE A 23 26.04 11.76 -11.13
N VAL A 24 25.42 12.94 -11.19
CA VAL A 24 26.07 14.17 -11.66
C VAL A 24 27.22 14.54 -10.72
N SER A 25 27.01 14.50 -9.41
CA SER A 25 28.07 14.81 -8.43
C SER A 25 29.23 13.83 -8.51
N MET A 26 28.96 12.53 -8.66
CA MET A 26 29.99 11.51 -8.83
C MET A 26 30.76 11.68 -10.14
N ALA A 27 30.07 11.99 -11.24
CA ALA A 27 30.72 12.26 -12.52
C ALA A 27 31.65 13.49 -12.44
N LEU A 28 31.20 14.56 -11.78
CA LEU A 28 32.00 15.76 -11.54
C LEU A 28 33.21 15.49 -10.64
N LEU A 29 33.06 14.63 -9.63
CA LEU A 29 34.18 14.19 -8.80
C LEU A 29 35.19 13.38 -9.60
N CYS A 30 34.75 12.37 -10.35
CA CYS A 30 35.63 11.58 -11.23
C CYS A 30 36.37 12.46 -12.25
N TYR A 31 35.66 13.43 -12.86
CA TYR A 31 36.24 14.41 -13.76
C TYR A 31 37.32 15.25 -13.07
N SER A 32 37.04 15.76 -11.87
CA SER A 32 37.96 16.62 -11.12
C SER A 32 39.22 15.87 -10.70
N VAL A 33 39.05 14.65 -10.17
CA VAL A 33 40.16 13.76 -9.79
C VAL A 33 41.01 13.41 -11.01
N TRP A 34 40.40 12.98 -12.12
CA TRP A 34 41.14 12.65 -13.33
C TRP A 34 41.92 13.86 -13.85
N ARG A 35 41.30 15.03 -13.90
CA ARG A 35 41.91 16.26 -14.43
C ARG A 35 43.08 16.73 -13.58
N GLU A 36 43.01 16.62 -12.25
CA GLU A 36 44.13 16.98 -11.36
C GLU A 36 45.31 16.03 -11.49
N ASN A 37 45.07 14.78 -11.88
CA ASN A 37 46.11 13.77 -12.11
C ASN A 37 46.57 13.69 -13.57
N ALA A 38 45.90 14.38 -14.50
CA ALA A 38 46.22 14.32 -15.92
C ALA A 38 47.45 15.19 -16.27
N PRO A 39 48.35 14.71 -17.15
CA PRO A 39 49.51 15.47 -17.57
C PRO A 39 49.12 16.77 -18.30
N ALA A 40 49.92 17.83 -18.09
CA ALA A 40 49.59 19.21 -18.46
C ALA A 40 49.36 19.46 -19.97
N HIS A 41 49.78 18.55 -20.85
CA HIS A 41 49.52 18.66 -22.29
C HIS A 41 48.07 18.29 -22.65
N LEU A 42 47.43 17.38 -21.91
CA LEU A 42 46.05 16.95 -22.14
C LEU A 42 45.03 17.96 -21.60
N THR A 43 45.34 18.62 -20.48
CA THR A 43 44.44 19.58 -19.82
C THR A 43 44.36 20.94 -20.53
N ARG A 44 45.24 21.21 -21.51
CA ARG A 44 45.21 22.43 -22.34
C ARG A 44 44.26 22.31 -23.54
N ALA A 45 43.93 21.09 -23.96
CA ALA A 45 43.03 20.83 -25.06
C ALA A 45 41.56 20.82 -24.59
N TRP A 46 40.65 21.18 -25.49
CA TRP A 46 39.22 20.98 -25.29
C TRP A 46 38.92 19.47 -25.34
N PRO A 47 38.04 18.91 -24.48
CA PRO A 47 37.17 19.55 -23.49
C PRO A 47 37.79 19.76 -22.09
N TRP A 48 38.98 19.20 -21.82
CA TRP A 48 39.61 19.13 -20.49
C TRP A 48 40.13 20.45 -19.92
N LYS A 49 40.15 21.50 -20.75
CA LYS A 49 40.43 22.88 -20.32
C LYS A 49 39.40 23.40 -19.32
N LEU A 50 38.15 22.93 -19.38
CA LEU A 50 37.06 23.40 -18.52
C LEU A 50 37.26 22.97 -17.06
N ARG A 51 37.22 23.93 -16.13
CA ARG A 51 37.21 23.65 -14.69
C ARG A 51 35.78 23.83 -14.18
N LEU A 52 35.01 22.74 -14.17
CA LEU A 52 33.61 22.75 -13.75
C LEU A 52 33.49 23.00 -12.25
N LEU A 53 34.20 22.22 -11.45
CA LEU A 53 34.35 22.38 -9.99
C LEU A 53 35.81 22.15 -9.60
N ASP A 54 36.22 22.71 -8.47
CA ASP A 54 37.44 22.32 -7.77
C ASP A 54 37.20 21.02 -6.96
N LEU A 55 38.28 20.30 -6.65
CA LEU A 55 38.18 19.00 -5.98
C LEU A 55 37.42 19.08 -4.65
N GLN A 56 37.60 20.15 -3.88
CA GLN A 56 36.91 20.33 -2.61
C GLN A 56 35.40 20.45 -2.83
N SER A 57 34.94 21.34 -3.71
CA SER A 57 33.51 21.49 -4.00
C SER A 57 32.90 20.23 -4.63
N ALA A 58 33.63 19.54 -5.52
CA ALA A 58 33.17 18.28 -6.12
C ALA A 58 33.00 17.18 -5.06
N THR A 59 33.93 17.10 -4.11
CA THR A 59 33.85 16.17 -2.98
C THR A 59 32.66 16.49 -2.08
N THR A 60 32.45 17.77 -1.73
CA THR A 60 31.29 18.20 -0.93
C THR A 60 29.97 17.88 -1.63
N ALA A 61 29.87 18.12 -2.94
CA ALA A 61 28.67 17.79 -3.72
C ALA A 61 28.39 16.28 -3.74
N ALA A 62 29.42 15.45 -3.96
CA ALA A 62 29.29 13.99 -3.97
C ALA A 62 28.89 13.45 -2.59
N VAL A 63 29.57 13.86 -1.53
CA VAL A 63 29.25 13.43 -0.16
C VAL A 63 27.85 13.92 0.26
N GLY A 64 27.51 15.16 -0.03
CA GLY A 64 26.20 15.74 0.30
C GLY A 64 25.04 15.05 -0.42
N SER A 65 25.18 14.82 -1.73
CA SER A 65 24.14 14.13 -2.52
C SER A 65 23.99 12.66 -2.11
N LEU A 66 25.10 11.96 -1.84
CA LEU A 66 25.07 10.59 -1.34
C LEU A 66 24.43 10.51 0.05
N GLY A 67 24.80 11.42 0.95
CA GLY A 67 24.22 11.53 2.29
C GLY A 67 22.71 11.78 2.23
N ALA A 68 22.26 12.69 1.37
CA ALA A 68 20.84 12.95 1.15
C ALA A 68 20.09 11.72 0.62
N ALA A 69 20.70 10.97 -0.31
CA ALA A 69 20.13 9.73 -0.84
C ALA A 69 19.97 8.65 0.25
N LEU A 70 20.99 8.46 1.09
CA LEU A 70 20.95 7.52 2.20
C LEU A 70 19.91 7.94 3.26
N ALA A 71 19.89 9.21 3.64
CA ALA A 71 18.92 9.75 4.59
C ALA A 71 17.48 9.53 4.11
N ARG A 72 17.21 9.78 2.81
CA ARG A 72 15.90 9.48 2.22
C ARG A 72 15.59 7.98 2.29
N GLY A 73 16.54 7.11 1.96
CA GLY A 73 16.36 5.66 2.01
C GLY A 73 15.97 5.18 3.42
N GLN A 74 16.65 5.70 4.44
CA GLN A 74 16.31 5.39 5.84
C GLN A 74 14.93 5.94 6.23
N TYR A 75 14.63 7.18 5.83
CA TYR A 75 13.33 7.79 6.11
C TYR A 75 12.18 7.02 5.45
N ALA A 76 12.30 6.68 4.16
CA ALA A 76 11.31 5.89 3.42
C ALA A 76 11.08 4.51 4.04
N ARG A 77 12.13 3.89 4.61
CA ARG A 77 12.00 2.62 5.34
C ARG A 77 11.27 2.80 6.67
N ALA A 78 11.52 3.90 7.38
CA ALA A 78 10.90 4.18 8.67
C ALA A 78 9.41 4.50 8.56
N VAL A 79 9.00 5.22 7.51
CA VAL A 79 7.59 5.60 7.27
C VAL A 79 6.81 4.58 6.43
N ARG A 80 7.43 3.45 6.10
CA ARG A 80 6.79 2.42 5.28
C ARG A 80 5.55 1.90 6.03
N PRO A 81 4.34 1.95 5.43
CA PRO A 81 3.14 1.46 6.08
C PRO A 81 3.27 -0.04 6.35
N ALA A 82 2.65 -0.50 7.43
CA ALA A 82 2.59 -1.91 7.78
C ALA A 82 1.11 -2.29 7.85
N LEU A 83 0.49 -2.45 6.67
CA LEU A 83 -0.93 -2.71 6.58
C LEU A 83 -1.23 -4.13 7.04
N GLY A 84 -2.05 -4.29 8.05
CA GLY A 84 -2.57 -5.55 8.55
C GLY A 84 -4.09 -5.56 8.50
N TYR A 85 -4.69 -6.71 8.78
CA TYR A 85 -6.12 -6.80 9.00
C TYR A 85 -6.41 -7.90 10.01
N HIS A 86 -7.58 -7.80 10.63
CA HIS A 86 -8.14 -8.87 11.42
C HIS A 86 -9.66 -8.84 11.28
N GLY A 87 -10.29 -9.99 11.51
CA GLY A 87 -11.73 -10.08 11.59
C GLY A 87 -12.17 -10.53 12.98
N ARG A 88 -13.36 -10.11 13.38
CA ARG A 88 -13.95 -10.51 14.65
C ARG A 88 -15.47 -10.51 14.59
N VAL A 89 -16.07 -11.31 15.45
CA VAL A 89 -17.51 -11.30 15.66
C VAL A 89 -17.89 -10.13 16.55
N VAL A 90 -18.78 -9.26 16.09
CA VAL A 90 -19.29 -8.10 16.85
C VAL A 90 -20.81 -8.05 16.81
N ALA A 91 -21.40 -7.58 17.91
CA ALA A 91 -22.81 -7.24 17.99
C ALA A 91 -23.00 -5.73 17.71
N GLY A 92 -24.22 -5.36 17.30
CA GLY A 92 -24.65 -3.95 17.19
C GLY A 92 -24.24 -3.23 15.90
N LEU A 93 -23.58 -3.90 14.95
CA LEU A 93 -23.38 -3.36 13.60
C LEU A 93 -24.58 -3.61 12.67
N ALA A 94 -25.15 -4.82 12.73
CA ALA A 94 -26.37 -5.13 12.01
C ALA A 94 -27.61 -4.71 12.81
N PRO A 95 -28.73 -4.41 12.12
CA PRO A 95 -30.03 -4.23 12.75
C PRO A 95 -30.43 -5.43 13.62
N ASP A 96 -31.27 -5.16 14.61
CA ASP A 96 -31.87 -6.15 15.52
C ASP A 96 -30.85 -6.90 16.39
N GLY A 97 -29.65 -6.34 16.57
CA GLY A 97 -28.61 -6.90 17.43
C GLY A 97 -27.96 -8.17 16.87
N ARG A 98 -28.17 -8.47 15.59
CA ARG A 98 -27.57 -9.65 14.95
C ARG A 98 -26.04 -9.61 15.02
N LEU A 99 -25.45 -10.79 15.18
CA LEU A 99 -24.01 -10.95 15.18
C LEU A 99 -23.47 -10.84 13.77
N THR A 100 -22.35 -10.13 13.64
CA THR A 100 -21.69 -9.87 12.36
C THR A 100 -20.23 -10.23 12.44
N TRP A 101 -19.68 -10.74 11.35
CA TRP A 101 -18.24 -10.81 11.14
C TRP A 101 -17.77 -9.47 10.57
N ALA A 102 -17.09 -8.68 11.39
CA ALA A 102 -16.52 -7.40 11.01
C ALA A 102 -15.03 -7.55 10.70
N CYS A 103 -14.59 -6.95 9.58
CA CYS A 103 -13.19 -6.93 9.18
C CYS A 103 -12.62 -5.52 9.33
N TYR A 104 -11.47 -5.41 9.99
CA TYR A 104 -10.79 -4.16 10.27
C TYR A 104 -9.44 -4.11 9.57
N LEU A 105 -9.12 -2.96 8.98
CA LEU A 105 -7.81 -2.57 8.49
C LEU A 105 -7.03 -1.92 9.62
N ILE A 106 -5.75 -2.25 9.73
CA ILE A 106 -4.82 -1.59 10.65
C ILE A 106 -3.58 -1.15 9.90
N ASN A 107 -3.00 -0.02 10.30
CA ASN A 107 -1.65 0.35 9.91
C ASN A 107 -0.74 0.26 11.14
N ALA A 108 0.07 -0.79 11.22
CA ALA A 108 0.99 -1.00 12.34
C ALA A 108 2.27 -0.14 12.24
N ALA A 109 2.40 0.71 11.22
CA ALA A 109 3.51 1.66 11.12
C ALA A 109 3.27 2.86 12.04
N GLN A 110 4.36 3.54 12.41
CA GLN A 110 4.29 4.72 13.28
C GLN A 110 3.73 5.97 12.57
N ASP A 111 3.78 6.01 11.24
CA ASP A 111 3.33 7.16 10.44
C ASP A 111 1.98 6.87 9.75
N VAL A 112 1.29 7.94 9.36
CA VAL A 112 0.01 7.88 8.68
C VAL A 112 0.22 7.49 7.22
N ALA A 113 -0.59 6.53 6.74
CA ALA A 113 -0.73 6.24 5.33
C ALA A 113 -2.06 6.83 4.85
N VAL A 114 -2.09 7.43 3.66
CA VAL A 114 -3.30 8.02 3.10
C VAL A 114 -3.88 7.10 2.06
N MET A 115 -5.19 6.80 2.16
CA MET A 115 -5.91 6.00 1.18
C MET A 115 -5.84 6.66 -0.20
N ASP A 116 -5.35 5.93 -1.19
CA ASP A 116 -5.40 6.34 -2.60
C ASP A 116 -6.67 5.77 -3.26
N ARG A 117 -6.85 4.44 -3.14
CA ARG A 117 -7.97 3.74 -3.76
C ARG A 117 -8.27 2.42 -3.05
N VAL A 118 -9.54 2.05 -3.03
CA VAL A 118 -10.00 0.72 -2.64
C VAL A 118 -10.76 0.07 -3.78
N ASP A 119 -10.40 -1.18 -4.08
CA ASP A 119 -11.13 -2.02 -5.02
C ASP A 119 -11.60 -3.31 -4.32
N TYR A 120 -12.70 -3.86 -4.80
CA TYR A 120 -13.36 -5.02 -4.23
C TYR A 120 -13.51 -6.12 -5.27
N HIS A 121 -13.39 -7.37 -4.81
CA HIS A 121 -13.71 -8.55 -5.59
C HIS A 121 -14.61 -9.45 -4.76
N VAL A 122 -15.77 -9.83 -5.30
CA VAL A 122 -16.75 -10.67 -4.62
C VAL A 122 -17.04 -11.90 -5.47
N ALA A 123 -16.81 -13.08 -4.92
CA ALA A 123 -17.11 -14.36 -5.58
C ALA A 123 -18.16 -15.16 -4.79
N ARG A 124 -18.97 -15.93 -5.53
CA ARG A 124 -20.05 -16.76 -4.98
C ARG A 124 -19.48 -18.06 -4.42
N HIS A 125 -20.19 -18.62 -3.44
CA HIS A 125 -20.05 -20.03 -3.12
C HIS A 125 -20.55 -20.86 -4.31
N SER A 126 -19.64 -21.59 -4.95
CA SER A 126 -19.95 -22.49 -6.05
C SER A 126 -19.65 -23.91 -5.60
N PRO A 127 -20.66 -24.71 -5.23
CA PRO A 127 -20.45 -26.10 -4.81
C PRO A 127 -19.78 -26.95 -5.90
N ASP A 128 -19.94 -26.59 -7.17
CA ASP A 128 -19.37 -27.30 -8.33
C ASP A 128 -17.96 -26.86 -8.74
N ALA A 129 -17.31 -25.96 -7.98
CA ALA A 129 -15.95 -25.49 -8.27
C ALA A 129 -14.90 -26.53 -7.83
N GLY A 130 -14.96 -27.73 -8.40
CA GLY A 130 -13.96 -28.79 -8.25
C GLY A 130 -12.61 -28.38 -8.84
N GLY A 131 -11.86 -27.54 -8.15
CA GLY A 131 -10.46 -27.22 -8.44
C GLY A 131 -10.19 -26.41 -9.71
N ARG A 132 -11.22 -25.84 -10.36
CA ARG A 132 -11.00 -24.98 -11.54
C ARG A 132 -10.26 -23.71 -11.11
N PRO A 133 -9.14 -23.33 -11.76
CA PRO A 133 -8.41 -22.12 -11.40
C PRO A 133 -9.37 -20.94 -11.48
N ALA A 134 -9.46 -20.20 -10.37
CA ALA A 134 -10.32 -19.03 -10.25
C ALA A 134 -10.15 -18.17 -11.51
N GLY A 135 -11.25 -17.94 -12.23
CA GLY A 135 -11.25 -17.04 -13.39
C GLY A 135 -10.62 -15.70 -13.02
N THR A 136 -10.13 -14.98 -14.03
CA THR A 136 -9.47 -13.67 -13.87
C THR A 136 -10.18 -12.81 -12.82
N LEU A 137 -9.50 -12.48 -11.72
CA LEU A 137 -10.05 -11.69 -10.62
C LEU A 137 -10.57 -10.36 -11.16
N ARG A 138 -11.90 -10.20 -11.24
CA ARG A 138 -12.54 -8.95 -11.62
C ARG A 138 -12.61 -8.04 -10.40
N TRP A 139 -11.82 -6.98 -10.43
CA TRP A 139 -11.86 -5.91 -9.43
C TRP A 139 -12.91 -4.87 -9.81
N SER A 140 -13.62 -4.36 -8.82
CA SER A 140 -14.75 -3.42 -8.97
C SER A 140 -14.70 -2.36 -7.87
N ASN A 141 -15.47 -1.28 -8.02
CA ASN A 141 -15.63 -0.29 -6.96
C ASN A 141 -16.61 -0.78 -5.89
N ARG A 142 -16.77 0.01 -4.81
CA ARG A 142 -17.68 -0.31 -3.70
C ARG A 142 -19.10 -0.51 -4.18
N GLU A 143 -19.60 0.39 -5.02
CA GLU A 143 -21.00 0.41 -5.47
C GLU A 143 -21.32 -0.83 -6.30
N GLU A 144 -20.43 -1.23 -7.19
CA GLU A 144 -20.55 -2.47 -7.95
C GLU A 144 -20.42 -3.71 -7.06
N ALA A 145 -19.50 -3.72 -6.10
CA ALA A 145 -19.40 -4.81 -5.14
C ALA A 145 -20.66 -4.97 -4.29
N MET A 146 -21.21 -3.87 -3.77
CA MET A 146 -22.49 -3.87 -3.04
C MET A 146 -23.62 -4.39 -3.91
N ARG A 147 -23.72 -3.95 -5.17
CA ARG A 147 -24.73 -4.48 -6.12
C ARG A 147 -24.55 -5.97 -6.38
N LEU A 148 -23.31 -6.45 -6.51
CA LEU A 148 -23.02 -7.88 -6.71
C LEU A 148 -23.41 -8.72 -5.49
N VAL A 149 -23.29 -8.16 -4.28
CA VAL A 149 -23.79 -8.82 -3.06
C VAL A 149 -25.31 -8.78 -3.01
N ALA A 150 -25.92 -7.61 -3.23
CA ALA A 150 -27.37 -7.43 -3.18
C ALA A 150 -28.12 -8.26 -4.23
N ALA A 151 -27.53 -8.47 -5.40
CA ALA A 151 -28.07 -9.34 -6.45
C ALA A 151 -28.26 -10.80 -6.00
N ARG A 152 -27.74 -11.19 -4.82
CA ARG A 152 -27.95 -12.50 -4.21
C ARG A 152 -29.15 -12.54 -3.24
N GLY A 153 -29.98 -11.50 -3.21
CA GLY A 153 -31.11 -11.39 -2.29
C GLY A 153 -30.74 -10.90 -0.89
N LEU A 154 -29.48 -10.47 -0.69
CA LEU A 154 -29.01 -9.86 0.55
C LEU A 154 -29.36 -8.38 0.59
N VAL A 155 -29.74 -7.87 1.75
CA VAL A 155 -30.13 -6.47 1.92
C VAL A 155 -28.94 -5.68 2.48
N ALA A 156 -28.54 -4.60 1.80
CA ALA A 156 -27.49 -3.69 2.28
C ALA A 156 -27.90 -3.04 3.62
N ASP A 157 -26.93 -2.75 4.48
CA ASP A 157 -27.11 -2.22 5.84
C ASP A 157 -27.91 -3.13 6.79
N THR A 158 -28.28 -4.32 6.32
CA THR A 158 -29.04 -5.34 7.05
C THR A 158 -28.21 -6.60 7.14
N ASP A 159 -27.86 -7.20 6.01
CA ASP A 159 -27.09 -8.45 5.97
C ASP A 159 -25.59 -8.21 5.75
N PHE A 160 -25.23 -7.07 5.16
CA PHE A 160 -23.85 -6.70 4.94
C PHE A 160 -23.72 -5.18 4.76
N ASP A 161 -22.52 -4.68 5.00
CA ASP A 161 -22.09 -3.37 4.53
C ASP A 161 -20.59 -3.38 4.24
N LEU A 162 -20.20 -2.61 3.23
CA LEU A 162 -18.81 -2.32 2.90
C LEU A 162 -18.62 -0.83 3.21
N ILE A 163 -17.72 -0.50 4.13
CA ILE A 163 -17.53 0.89 4.53
C ILE A 163 -16.90 1.68 3.38
N HIS A 164 -17.44 2.87 3.13
CA HIS A 164 -16.89 3.78 2.13
C HIS A 164 -15.54 4.32 2.61
N MET A 165 -14.47 3.96 1.90
CA MET A 165 -13.12 4.46 2.12
C MET A 165 -12.68 5.26 0.90
N GLY A 166 -12.95 6.57 0.95
CA GLY A 166 -12.60 7.49 -0.12
C GLY A 166 -11.09 7.75 -0.22
N ALA A 167 -10.67 8.25 -1.38
CA ALA A 167 -9.33 8.79 -1.56
C ALA A 167 -9.09 9.96 -0.58
N GLY A 168 -7.90 10.05 -0.02
CA GLY A 168 -7.53 11.06 0.97
C GLY A 168 -7.83 10.68 2.42
N LEU A 169 -8.51 9.55 2.68
CA LEU A 169 -8.77 9.08 4.03
C LEU A 169 -7.46 8.68 4.73
N PRO A 170 -7.06 9.31 5.85
CA PRO A 170 -5.91 8.85 6.61
C PRO A 170 -6.22 7.50 7.28
N ILE A 171 -5.26 6.57 7.20
CA ILE A 171 -5.32 5.28 7.89
C ILE A 171 -4.46 5.43 9.15
N PRO A 172 -5.10 5.67 10.31
CA PRO A 172 -4.38 5.79 11.57
C PRO A 172 -3.83 4.43 12.01
N THR A 173 -3.10 4.42 13.12
CA THR A 173 -2.71 3.20 13.83
C THR A 173 -3.90 2.45 14.44
N GLN A 174 -5.09 3.05 14.45
CA GLN A 174 -6.32 2.48 14.96
C GLN A 174 -7.03 1.57 13.94
N ASN A 175 -7.98 0.78 14.44
CA ASN A 175 -8.79 -0.13 13.63
C ASN A 175 -9.79 0.64 12.76
N LEU A 176 -9.58 0.60 11.45
CA LEU A 176 -10.52 1.13 10.48
C LEU A 176 -11.45 0.00 10.00
N LEU A 177 -12.75 0.09 10.25
CA LEU A 177 -13.71 -0.89 9.77
C LEU A 177 -13.76 -0.86 8.22
N ILE A 178 -13.54 -2.01 7.58
CA ILE A 178 -13.60 -2.17 6.12
C ILE A 178 -15.01 -2.56 5.68
N GLY A 179 -15.69 -3.34 6.52
CA GLY A 179 -17.02 -3.87 6.25
C GLY A 179 -17.36 -5.02 7.19
N TRP A 180 -18.61 -5.45 7.13
CA TRP A 180 -19.14 -6.51 7.96
C TRP A 180 -20.17 -7.34 7.20
N LEU A 181 -20.33 -8.60 7.63
CA LEU A 181 -21.27 -9.56 7.04
C LEU A 181 -22.00 -10.32 8.16
N THR A 182 -23.32 -10.51 8.03
CA THR A 182 -24.08 -11.43 8.89
C THR A 182 -23.84 -12.88 8.50
N GLU A 183 -24.32 -13.81 9.33
CA GLU A 183 -24.36 -15.25 9.00
C GLU A 183 -25.04 -15.52 7.66
N ALA A 184 -26.19 -14.87 7.39
CA ALA A 184 -26.91 -15.02 6.13
C ALA A 184 -26.04 -14.61 4.92
N ALA A 185 -25.35 -13.46 5.01
CA ALA A 185 -24.46 -13.00 3.96
C ALA A 185 -23.24 -13.93 3.79
N MET A 186 -22.68 -14.44 4.88
CA MET A 186 -21.58 -15.40 4.84
C MET A 186 -21.98 -16.78 4.32
N GLY A 187 -23.27 -17.13 4.32
CA GLY A 187 -23.79 -18.34 3.69
C GLY A 187 -23.78 -18.25 2.16
N GLU A 188 -24.10 -17.09 1.61
CA GLU A 188 -24.22 -16.87 0.15
C GLU A 188 -22.89 -16.48 -0.53
N ILE A 189 -21.98 -15.87 0.23
CA ILE A 189 -20.73 -15.32 -0.29
C ILE A 189 -19.56 -16.19 0.18
N ASP A 190 -18.70 -16.56 -0.76
CA ASP A 190 -17.53 -17.38 -0.44
C ASP A 190 -16.26 -16.55 -0.26
N THR A 191 -16.09 -15.56 -1.11
CA THR A 191 -14.88 -14.72 -1.09
C THR A 191 -15.27 -13.25 -1.24
N VAL A 192 -14.74 -12.43 -0.32
CA VAL A 192 -14.70 -10.98 -0.44
C VAL A 192 -13.24 -10.55 -0.27
N LEU A 193 -12.62 -10.12 -1.37
CA LEU A 193 -11.29 -9.54 -1.34
C LEU A 193 -11.37 -8.02 -1.43
N VAL A 194 -10.56 -7.35 -0.64
CA VAL A 194 -10.44 -5.89 -0.61
C VAL A 194 -9.00 -5.54 -0.94
N ARG A 195 -8.78 -4.82 -2.04
CA ARG A 195 -7.47 -4.32 -2.45
C ARG A 195 -7.38 -2.87 -2.04
N VAL A 196 -6.50 -2.62 -1.08
CA VAL A 196 -6.26 -1.30 -0.50
C VAL A 196 -4.95 -0.76 -1.09
N ARG A 197 -5.02 0.45 -1.66
CA ARG A 197 -3.85 1.23 -2.10
C ARG A 197 -3.70 2.46 -1.23
N VAL A 198 -2.49 2.69 -0.76
CA VAL A 198 -2.17 3.80 0.14
C VAL A 198 -0.90 4.49 -0.31
N THR A 199 -0.83 5.79 -0.06
CA THR A 199 0.38 6.58 -0.27
C THR A 199 0.99 6.91 1.09
N ASP A 200 2.28 6.66 1.24
CA ASP A 200 3.01 7.03 2.45
C ASP A 200 3.46 8.50 2.43
N ARG A 201 4.05 8.95 3.55
CA ARG A 201 4.51 10.33 3.71
C ARG A 201 5.59 10.75 2.72
N VAL A 202 6.32 9.79 2.14
CA VAL A 202 7.39 10.03 1.16
C VAL A 202 6.84 10.04 -0.29
N GLY A 203 5.57 9.67 -0.45
CA GLY A 203 4.86 9.61 -1.71
C GLY A 203 4.99 8.26 -2.42
N ASP A 204 5.46 7.22 -1.74
CA ASP A 204 5.47 5.87 -2.29
C ASP A 204 4.10 5.22 -2.10
N VAL A 205 3.66 4.48 -3.12
CA VAL A 205 2.34 3.83 -3.19
C VAL A 205 2.50 2.35 -2.85
N HIS A 206 1.76 1.92 -1.83
CA HIS A 206 1.72 0.55 -1.33
C HIS A 206 0.35 -0.06 -1.58
N GLU A 207 0.32 -1.36 -1.86
CA GLU A 207 -0.91 -2.10 -2.10
C GLU A 207 -0.93 -3.38 -1.27
N ARG A 208 -2.11 -3.68 -0.71
CA ARG A 208 -2.37 -4.96 -0.03
C ARG A 208 -3.74 -5.48 -0.42
N THR A 209 -3.83 -6.78 -0.69
CA THR A 209 -5.09 -7.50 -0.84
C THR A 209 -5.43 -8.22 0.46
N ILE A 210 -6.63 -7.96 0.97
CA ILE A 210 -7.17 -8.46 2.23
C ILE A 210 -8.30 -9.42 1.88
N SER A 211 -8.36 -10.58 2.54
CA SER A 211 -9.51 -11.48 2.44
C SER A 211 -10.39 -11.31 3.67
N MET A 212 -11.56 -10.68 3.52
CA MET A 212 -12.44 -10.40 4.66
C MET A 212 -12.95 -11.67 5.33
N LEU A 213 -13.13 -12.75 4.56
CA LEU A 213 -13.69 -14.01 5.05
C LEU A 213 -12.63 -15.03 5.47
N LYS A 214 -11.33 -14.67 5.43
CA LYS A 214 -10.27 -15.56 5.90
C LYS A 214 -10.38 -15.71 7.42
N GLY A 215 -10.58 -16.95 7.88
CA GLY A 215 -10.75 -17.25 9.31
C GLY A 215 -12.09 -16.78 9.89
N ALA A 216 -13.07 -16.45 9.04
CA ALA A 216 -14.39 -16.02 9.49
C ALA A 216 -15.14 -17.12 10.23
N VAL A 217 -15.75 -16.75 11.36
CA VAL A 217 -16.72 -17.59 12.07
C VAL A 217 -18.06 -17.43 11.35
N ARG A 218 -18.37 -18.35 10.43
CA ARG A 218 -19.56 -18.24 9.56
C ARG A 218 -20.89 -18.35 10.29
N ALA A 219 -20.93 -19.09 11.41
CA ALA A 219 -22.10 -19.21 12.29
C ALA A 219 -21.75 -18.68 13.70
N PRO A 220 -21.71 -17.35 13.90
CA PRO A 220 -21.32 -16.76 15.17
C PRO A 220 -22.39 -16.97 16.24
N LEU A 221 -22.00 -17.59 17.37
CA LEU A 221 -22.91 -17.80 18.51
C LEU A 221 -22.79 -16.73 19.60
N ARG A 222 -21.63 -16.06 19.69
CA ARG A 222 -21.33 -15.04 20.71
C ARG A 222 -20.39 -13.99 20.14
N PRO A 223 -20.45 -12.73 20.62
CA PRO A 223 -19.45 -11.72 20.31
C PRO A 223 -18.04 -12.18 20.72
N GLY A 224 -17.03 -11.77 19.96
CA GLY A 224 -15.64 -11.94 20.36
C GLY A 224 -15.28 -11.08 21.58
N PRO A 225 -14.18 -11.39 22.28
CA PRO A 225 -13.71 -10.57 23.39
C PRO A 225 -13.36 -9.14 22.91
N PRO A 226 -13.47 -8.12 23.80
CA PRO A 226 -13.03 -6.77 23.48
C PRO A 226 -11.53 -6.74 23.17
N LEU A 227 -11.14 -5.89 22.22
CA LEU A 227 -9.73 -5.63 21.94
C LEU A 227 -9.20 -4.72 23.04
N THR A 228 -8.34 -5.26 23.89
CA THR A 228 -7.53 -4.50 24.85
C THR A 228 -6.43 -3.74 24.15
#